data_AF-A0A8C8HJ30-F1
#
_entry.id   AF-A0A8C8HJ30-F1
#
_cell.length_a   1.000
_cell.length_b   1.000
_cell.length_c   1.000
_cell.angle_alpha   90.00
_cell.angle_beta   90.00
_cell.angle_gamma   90.00
#
_symmetry.space_group_name_H-M   'P 1'
#
loop_
_entity.id
_entity.type
_entity.pdbx_description
1 polymer ?
#
loop_
_entity_poly.entity_id
_entity_poly.type
_entity_poly.pdbx_seq_one_letter_code
_entity_poly.pdbx_strand_id
1 'polypeptide(L)'
;MAACSIEDLLAKAEQDEAEKLKSITVQKELDLEFDIGNLVAYDKNRIDIRQFREQKKEDFLRSLARDNTQLLVNEIWKHPTERVEEVIVVKLPEPTTPLPREKPPPKPRPPTKWEEFAKLKGIQKKKKTNLVWDDVAKNELHRLRNIARAQKIKVPGVGLTPTAQQSKTDLARAVNVAKSSTASAGKFQDRLPKEKAPRNTGKKRKFQPVIGNFSNEKQRQLDLLKVLDSKKPRLDVNKAVNKQMREDDREESAAKFKKGGKKGRKGGNFSGKGKGGGGKGKGRAGGKGQGPPSGKKGAGKPGKR
;
A
#
# COMPACT_ATOMS: atom_id res chain seq x y z
N MET A 1 -36.83 -2.07 -46.80
CA MET A 1 -36.62 -2.23 -45.35
C MET A 1 -35.35 -1.46 -45.00
N ALA A 2 -35.47 -0.16 -44.72
CA ALA A 2 -34.31 0.69 -44.45
C ALA A 2 -33.71 0.29 -43.10
N ALA A 3 -32.44 -0.11 -43.10
CA ALA A 3 -31.70 -0.36 -41.87
C ALA A 3 -31.53 0.98 -41.15
N CYS A 4 -32.31 1.23 -40.08
CA CYS A 4 -32.01 2.32 -39.15
C CYS A 4 -30.58 2.12 -38.67
N SER A 5 -29.73 3.13 -38.88
CA SER A 5 -28.36 3.07 -38.38
C SER A 5 -28.41 3.09 -36.85
N ILE A 6 -27.46 2.43 -36.20
CA ILE A 6 -27.32 2.43 -34.74
C ILE A 6 -27.17 3.88 -34.22
N GLU A 7 -26.58 4.76 -35.02
CA GLU A 7 -26.44 6.19 -34.75
C GLU A 7 -27.80 6.90 -34.71
N ASP A 8 -28.72 6.60 -35.62
CA ASP A 8 -30.07 7.16 -35.62
C ASP A 8 -30.90 6.70 -34.41
N LEU A 9 -30.69 5.47 -33.94
CA LEU A 9 -31.36 4.93 -32.75
C LEU A 9 -30.82 5.55 -31.47
N LEU A 10 -29.49 5.77 -31.40
CA LEU A 10 -28.85 6.49 -30.29
C LEU A 10 -29.29 7.96 -30.25
N ALA A 11 -29.32 8.64 -31.40
CA ALA A 11 -29.77 10.04 -31.48
C ALA A 11 -31.24 10.20 -31.08
N LYS A 12 -32.12 9.27 -31.48
CA LYS A 12 -33.52 9.25 -31.02
C LYS A 12 -33.64 8.98 -29.52
N ALA A 13 -32.87 8.04 -28.99
CA ALA A 13 -32.87 7.78 -27.55
C ALA A 13 -32.35 9.00 -26.75
N GLU A 14 -31.30 9.67 -27.23
CA GLU A 14 -30.80 10.92 -26.65
C GLU A 14 -31.84 12.05 -26.72
N GLN A 15 -32.59 12.15 -27.82
CA GLN A 15 -33.68 13.12 -27.96
C GLN A 15 -34.85 12.81 -27.01
N ASP A 16 -35.32 11.55 -26.95
CA ASP A 16 -36.38 11.12 -26.05
C ASP A 16 -36.00 11.31 -24.57
N GLU A 17 -34.72 11.13 -24.22
CA GLU A 17 -34.18 11.42 -22.90
C GLU A 17 -34.07 12.93 -22.64
N ALA A 18 -33.60 13.71 -23.62
CA ALA A 18 -33.53 15.17 -23.53
C ALA A 18 -34.92 15.81 -23.40
N GLU A 19 -35.95 15.28 -24.07
CA GLU A 19 -37.34 15.75 -23.95
C GLU A 19 -37.95 15.43 -22.58
N LYS A 20 -37.55 14.31 -21.96
CA LYS A 20 -37.95 13.98 -20.58
C LYS A 20 -37.27 14.88 -19.54
N LEU A 21 -36.06 15.36 -19.83
CA LEU A 21 -35.31 16.24 -18.95
C LEU A 21 -35.79 17.68 -19.12
N LYS A 22 -36.24 18.29 -18.01
CA LYS A 22 -36.56 19.72 -18.00
C LYS A 22 -35.30 20.55 -18.30
N SER A 23 -35.49 21.76 -18.85
CA SER A 23 -34.38 22.65 -19.13
C SER A 23 -33.54 22.96 -17.88
N ILE A 24 -32.22 22.89 -18.05
CA ILE A 24 -31.23 23.20 -17.00
C ILE A 24 -31.01 24.71 -16.82
N THR A 25 -31.34 25.50 -17.84
CA THR A 25 -31.22 26.95 -17.85
C THR A 25 -32.50 27.57 -17.30
N VAL A 26 -32.36 28.38 -16.26
CA VAL A 26 -33.46 29.12 -15.63
C VAL A 26 -33.19 30.60 -15.81
N GLN A 27 -34.15 31.34 -16.36
CA GLN A 27 -34.05 32.77 -16.54
C GLN A 27 -34.80 33.47 -15.40
N LYS A 28 -34.16 34.46 -14.78
CA LYS A 28 -34.72 35.31 -13.73
C LYS A 28 -34.46 36.77 -14.05
N GLU A 29 -35.25 37.67 -13.47
CA GLU A 29 -35.09 39.11 -13.67
C GLU A 29 -33.77 39.62 -13.08
N LEU A 30 -33.44 39.15 -11.87
CA LEU A 30 -32.15 39.39 -11.23
C LEU A 30 -31.41 38.07 -11.04
N ASP A 31 -30.12 38.10 -11.33
CA ASP A 31 -29.20 37.00 -11.07
C ASP A 31 -29.07 36.74 -9.56
N LEU A 32 -28.88 35.48 -9.21
CA LEU A 32 -28.69 35.05 -7.82
C LEU A 32 -27.26 35.35 -7.36
N GLU A 33 -27.14 35.69 -6.07
CA GLU A 33 -25.83 35.76 -5.41
C GLU A 33 -25.54 34.41 -4.75
N PHE A 34 -24.31 33.90 -4.88
CA PHE A 34 -23.94 32.56 -4.41
C PHE A 34 -22.83 32.62 -3.35
N ASP A 35 -22.99 31.84 -2.28
CA ASP A 35 -21.92 31.48 -1.34
C ASP A 35 -21.69 29.96 -1.44
N ILE A 36 -20.86 29.58 -2.40
CA ILE A 36 -20.62 28.18 -2.78
C ILE A 36 -19.91 27.42 -1.65
N GLY A 37 -19.10 28.09 -0.84
CA GLY A 37 -18.44 27.48 0.33
C GLY A 37 -19.44 26.99 1.37
N ASN A 38 -20.58 27.68 1.52
CA ASN A 38 -21.68 27.28 2.40
C ASN A 38 -22.84 26.58 1.64
N LEU A 39 -22.73 26.39 0.32
CA LEU A 39 -23.78 25.85 -0.55
C LEU A 39 -25.10 26.65 -0.46
N VAL A 40 -25.00 27.98 -0.40
CA VAL A 40 -26.15 28.89 -0.29
C VAL A 40 -26.30 29.71 -1.57
N ALA A 41 -27.56 29.94 -1.98
CA ALA A 41 -27.91 30.89 -3.01
C ALA A 41 -28.93 31.90 -2.45
N TYR A 42 -28.68 33.19 -2.67
CA TYR A 42 -29.51 34.30 -2.24
C TYR A 42 -30.33 34.81 -3.42
N ASP A 43 -31.64 34.59 -3.34
CA ASP A 43 -32.61 35.06 -4.33
C ASP A 43 -33.22 36.40 -3.86
N LYS A 44 -32.85 37.49 -4.53
CA LYS A 44 -33.35 38.85 -4.22
C LYS A 44 -34.58 39.23 -5.05
N ASN A 45 -35.07 38.33 -5.90
CA ASN A 45 -36.24 38.60 -6.75
C ASN A 45 -37.51 38.76 -5.91
N ARG A 46 -38.44 39.61 -6.40
CA ARG A 46 -39.71 39.84 -5.72
C ARG A 46 -40.63 38.63 -5.89
N ILE A 47 -41.23 38.18 -4.80
CA ILE A 47 -42.21 37.09 -4.79
C ILE A 47 -43.60 37.65 -5.11
N ASP A 48 -44.33 37.02 -6.04
CA ASP A 48 -45.73 37.34 -6.30
C ASP A 48 -46.64 36.80 -5.18
N ILE A 49 -47.15 37.72 -4.37
CA ILE A 49 -47.98 37.42 -3.20
C ILE A 49 -49.33 36.82 -3.62
N ARG A 50 -49.84 37.14 -4.83
CA ARG A 50 -51.12 36.62 -5.31
C ARG A 50 -50.99 35.14 -5.63
N GLN A 51 -50.02 34.77 -6.47
CA GLN A 51 -49.73 33.37 -6.79
C GLN A 51 -49.40 32.56 -5.53
N PHE A 52 -48.64 33.14 -4.60
CA PHE A 52 -48.34 32.49 -3.32
C PHE A 52 -49.59 32.15 -2.48
N ARG A 53 -50.67 32.95 -2.58
CA ARG A 53 -51.92 32.75 -1.84
C ARG A 53 -52.98 31.98 -2.63
N GLU A 54 -53.03 32.14 -3.94
CA GLU A 54 -54.05 31.56 -4.84
C GLU A 54 -53.72 30.13 -5.26
N GLN A 55 -52.46 29.84 -5.59
CA GLN A 55 -52.04 28.47 -5.90
C GLN A 55 -51.95 27.64 -4.62
N LYS A 56 -51.96 26.31 -4.79
CA LYS A 56 -51.46 25.37 -3.78
C LYS A 56 -50.04 25.82 -3.41
N LYS A 57 -49.92 26.56 -2.30
CA LYS A 57 -48.70 27.19 -1.78
C LYS A 57 -47.46 26.31 -1.94
N GLU A 58 -47.59 25.02 -1.68
CA GLU A 58 -46.53 24.02 -1.78
C GLU A 58 -45.99 23.86 -3.21
N ASP A 59 -46.86 23.86 -4.22
CA ASP A 59 -46.46 23.72 -5.63
C ASP A 59 -45.66 24.94 -6.10
N PHE A 60 -46.06 26.14 -5.66
CA PHE A 60 -45.32 27.38 -5.91
C PHE A 60 -43.95 27.39 -5.21
N LEU A 61 -43.89 27.02 -3.93
CA LEU A 61 -42.63 26.95 -3.21
C LEU A 61 -41.70 25.90 -3.81
N ARG A 62 -42.26 24.77 -4.27
CA ARG A 62 -41.51 23.69 -4.93
C ARG A 62 -40.95 24.12 -6.28
N SER A 63 -41.72 24.86 -7.10
CA SER A 63 -41.21 25.39 -8.36
C SER A 63 -40.08 26.39 -8.09
N LEU A 64 -40.29 27.37 -7.22
CA LEU A 64 -39.26 28.36 -6.84
C LEU A 64 -37.98 27.70 -6.28
N ALA A 65 -38.11 26.70 -5.42
CA ALA A 65 -36.98 25.96 -4.87
C ALA A 65 -36.25 25.15 -5.95
N ARG A 66 -36.96 24.54 -6.90
CA ARG A 66 -36.35 23.82 -8.04
C ARG A 66 -35.51 24.76 -8.88
N ASP A 67 -36.04 25.94 -9.20
CA ASP A 67 -35.39 26.98 -9.99
C ASP A 67 -34.07 27.41 -9.35
N ASN A 68 -34.12 27.75 -8.05
CA ASN A 68 -32.95 28.19 -7.30
C ASN A 68 -31.90 27.09 -7.13
N THR A 69 -32.35 25.87 -6.85
CA THR A 69 -31.45 24.71 -6.68
C THR A 69 -30.75 24.38 -8.00
N GLN A 70 -31.46 24.47 -9.13
CA GLN A 70 -30.86 24.22 -10.44
C GLN A 70 -29.72 25.19 -10.72
N LEU A 71 -29.91 26.49 -10.46
CA LEU A 71 -28.87 27.50 -10.62
C LEU A 71 -27.68 27.26 -9.68
N LEU A 72 -27.93 26.92 -8.42
CA LEU A 72 -26.87 26.58 -7.45
C LEU A 72 -26.05 25.36 -7.89
N VAL A 73 -26.72 24.29 -8.34
CA VAL A 73 -26.05 23.09 -8.85
C VAL A 73 -25.24 23.40 -10.10
N ASN A 74 -25.75 24.23 -11.00
CA ASN A 74 -25.01 24.67 -12.18
C ASN A 74 -23.71 25.41 -11.78
N GLU A 75 -23.74 26.26 -10.75
CA GLU A 75 -22.52 26.93 -10.24
C GLU A 75 -21.54 25.94 -9.60
N ILE A 76 -22.03 24.99 -8.79
CA ILE A 76 -21.18 23.97 -8.15
C ILE A 76 -20.36 23.20 -9.20
N TRP A 77 -20.98 22.80 -10.30
CA TRP A 77 -20.32 22.01 -11.33
C TRP A 77 -19.40 22.81 -12.27
N LYS A 78 -19.30 24.14 -12.12
CA LYS A 78 -18.26 24.94 -12.78
C LYS A 78 -16.90 24.82 -12.07
N HIS A 79 -16.89 24.38 -10.81
CA HIS A 79 -15.66 24.25 -10.02
C HIS A 79 -14.85 22.99 -10.39
N PRO A 80 -13.53 22.98 -10.11
CA PRO A 80 -12.68 21.82 -10.39
C PRO A 80 -13.19 20.54 -9.69
N THR A 81 -13.33 19.48 -10.47
CA THR A 81 -13.71 18.14 -9.99
C THR A 81 -12.48 17.25 -9.85
N GLU A 82 -12.44 16.48 -8.77
CA GLU A 82 -11.40 15.48 -8.51
C GLU A 82 -12.03 14.12 -8.25
N ARG A 83 -11.30 13.05 -8.59
CA ARG A 83 -11.70 11.68 -8.27
C ARG A 83 -10.89 11.20 -7.07
N VAL A 84 -11.58 10.99 -5.95
CA VAL A 84 -10.98 10.51 -4.69
C VAL A 84 -11.66 9.20 -4.33
N GLU A 85 -10.89 8.12 -4.20
CA GLU A 85 -11.37 6.82 -3.72
C GLU A 85 -12.64 6.31 -4.45
N GLU A 86 -12.72 6.54 -5.77
CA GLU A 86 -13.85 6.18 -6.66
C GLU A 86 -15.05 7.14 -6.70
N VAL A 87 -15.05 8.22 -5.91
CA VAL A 87 -16.11 9.24 -5.91
C VAL A 87 -15.65 10.53 -6.61
N ILE A 88 -16.53 11.12 -7.42
CA ILE A 88 -16.32 12.44 -8.02
C ILE A 88 -16.68 13.49 -6.96
N VAL A 89 -15.71 14.30 -6.58
CA VAL A 89 -15.87 15.38 -5.60
C VAL A 89 -15.52 16.72 -6.24
N VAL A 90 -16.20 17.78 -5.82
CA VAL A 90 -15.91 19.16 -6.24
C VAL A 90 -15.10 19.84 -5.15
N LYS A 91 -14.05 20.58 -5.53
CA LYS A 91 -13.31 21.44 -4.60
C LYS A 91 -14.05 22.76 -4.40
N LEU A 92 -14.72 22.91 -3.27
CA LEU A 92 -15.44 24.12 -2.90
C LEU A 92 -14.46 25.24 -2.44
N PRO A 93 -14.77 26.52 -2.72
CA PRO A 93 -14.03 27.65 -2.19
C PRO A 93 -14.27 27.83 -0.68
N GLU A 94 -13.45 28.69 -0.05
CA GLU A 94 -13.71 29.10 1.33
C GLU A 94 -15.04 29.87 1.44
N PRO A 95 -15.80 29.69 2.53
CA PRO A 95 -17.10 30.34 2.72
C PRO A 95 -16.95 31.85 2.79
N THR A 96 -17.81 32.58 2.07
CA THR A 96 -17.74 34.05 1.99
C THR A 96 -18.45 34.71 3.17
N THR A 97 -19.53 34.10 3.67
CA THR A 97 -20.32 34.67 4.77
C THR A 97 -19.58 34.53 6.10
N PRO A 98 -19.20 35.64 6.77
CA PRO A 98 -18.53 35.57 8.06
C PRO A 98 -19.52 35.15 9.15
N LEU A 99 -19.31 33.97 9.72
CA LEU A 99 -20.13 33.45 10.82
C LEU A 99 -19.45 33.69 12.18
N PRO A 100 -20.21 34.03 13.23
CA PRO A 100 -19.66 34.18 14.56
C PRO A 100 -19.11 32.85 15.07
N ARG A 101 -17.92 32.87 15.67
CA ARG A 101 -17.34 31.68 16.28
C ARG A 101 -18.10 31.29 17.54
N GLU A 102 -18.35 29.99 17.71
CA GLU A 102 -18.91 29.45 18.95
C GLU A 102 -18.00 29.75 20.16
N LYS A 103 -16.68 29.63 19.96
CA LYS A 103 -15.67 29.78 21.02
C LYS A 103 -14.69 30.89 20.69
N PRO A 104 -14.25 31.66 21.71
CA PRO A 104 -13.20 32.64 21.52
C PRO A 104 -11.94 31.98 20.97
N PRO A 105 -11.09 32.72 20.24
CA PRO A 105 -9.81 32.20 19.79
C PRO A 105 -9.01 31.69 21.00
N PRO A 106 -8.29 30.55 20.87
CA PRO A 106 -7.52 30.01 21.97
C PRO A 106 -6.49 31.06 22.40
N LYS A 107 -6.55 31.46 23.67
CA LYS A 107 -5.59 32.41 24.23
C LYS A 107 -4.18 31.83 24.10
N PRO A 108 -3.17 32.63 23.73
CA PRO A 108 -1.79 32.16 23.74
C PRO A 108 -1.48 31.65 25.14
N ARG A 109 -0.82 30.49 25.22
CA ARG A 109 -0.50 29.90 26.52
C ARG A 109 0.42 30.88 27.27
N PRO A 110 0.11 31.20 28.53
CA PRO A 110 1.03 32.00 29.32
C PRO A 110 2.37 31.25 29.40
N PRO A 111 3.50 31.96 29.32
CA PRO A 111 4.80 31.33 29.43
C PRO A 111 4.91 30.66 30.80
N THR A 112 5.53 29.48 30.82
CA THR A 112 5.85 28.83 32.08
C THR A 112 6.97 29.59 32.79
N LYS A 113 7.06 29.48 34.13
CA LYS A 113 8.16 30.09 34.91
C LYS A 113 9.55 29.75 34.34
N TRP A 114 9.72 28.54 33.80
CA TRP A 114 10.96 28.12 33.15
C TRP A 114 11.20 28.83 31.81
N GLU A 115 10.17 29.04 31.00
CA GLU A 115 10.30 29.77 29.73
C GLU A 115 10.59 31.25 29.95
N GLU A 116 9.99 31.87 30.96
CA GLU A 116 10.33 33.23 31.40
C GLU A 116 11.80 33.32 31.80
N PHE A 117 12.25 32.39 32.66
CA PHE A 117 13.65 32.31 33.06
C PHE A 117 14.60 32.07 31.89
N ALA A 118 14.27 31.12 31.00
CA ALA A 118 15.05 30.80 29.83
C ALA A 118 15.16 32.00 28.89
N LYS A 119 14.08 32.77 28.71
CA LYS A 119 14.08 34.00 27.92
C LYS A 119 14.94 35.08 28.56
N LEU A 120 14.82 35.30 29.87
CA LEU A 120 15.64 36.27 30.62
C LEU A 120 17.13 35.94 30.57
N LYS A 121 17.47 34.64 30.60
CA LYS A 121 18.86 34.15 30.53
C LYS A 121 19.34 33.90 29.10
N GLY A 122 18.53 34.13 28.08
CA GLY A 122 18.88 33.85 26.67
C GLY A 122 19.15 32.36 26.39
N ILE A 123 18.61 31.45 27.20
CA ILE A 123 18.77 30.00 27.04
C ILE A 123 17.91 29.53 25.87
N GLN A 124 18.56 29.19 24.75
CA GLN A 124 17.89 28.64 23.59
C GLN A 124 17.65 27.13 23.74
N LYS A 125 16.43 26.67 23.42
CA LYS A 125 16.08 25.25 23.43
C LYS A 125 16.78 24.53 22.27
N LYS A 126 17.86 23.81 22.57
CA LYS A 126 18.55 22.94 21.60
C LYS A 126 17.93 21.54 21.60
N LYS A 127 17.67 20.98 20.42
CA LYS A 127 17.23 19.58 20.28
C LYS A 127 18.37 18.66 20.67
N LYS A 128 18.24 17.93 21.78
CA LYS A 128 19.19 16.87 22.15
C LYS A 128 18.82 15.57 21.44
N THR A 129 19.80 14.85 20.93
CA THR A 129 19.61 13.49 20.41
C THR A 129 19.51 12.50 21.57
N ASN A 130 18.67 11.47 21.43
CA ASN A 130 18.55 10.43 22.45
C ASN A 130 19.81 9.55 22.56
N LEU A 131 20.64 9.51 21.51
CA LEU A 131 21.94 8.86 21.57
C LEU A 131 22.97 9.87 22.08
N VAL A 132 23.48 9.58 23.28
CA VAL A 132 24.64 10.22 23.87
C VAL A 132 25.77 9.20 23.81
N TRP A 133 26.91 9.62 23.28
CA TRP A 133 28.11 8.80 23.26
C TRP A 133 28.72 8.74 24.65
N ASP A 134 28.87 7.53 25.20
CA ASP A 134 29.49 7.28 26.50
C ASP A 134 30.79 6.47 26.31
N ASP A 135 31.93 7.16 26.47
CA ASP A 135 33.26 6.57 26.34
C ASP A 135 33.57 5.55 27.44
N VAL A 136 33.02 5.71 28.64
CA VAL A 136 33.28 4.80 29.78
C VAL A 136 32.57 3.48 29.54
N ALA A 137 31.29 3.53 29.18
CA ALA A 137 30.51 2.33 28.87
C ALA A 137 31.09 1.56 27.67
N LYS A 138 31.59 2.28 26.66
CA LYS A 138 32.28 1.67 25.51
C LYS A 138 33.57 0.96 25.94
N ASN A 139 34.41 1.64 26.72
CA ASN A 139 35.68 1.08 27.16
C ASN A 139 35.49 -0.16 28.05
N GLU A 140 34.50 -0.15 28.95
CA GLU A 140 34.19 -1.30 29.80
C GLU A 140 33.64 -2.49 28.99
N LEU A 141 32.78 -2.24 27.98
CA LEU A 141 32.34 -3.29 27.05
C LEU A 141 33.55 -3.93 26.34
N HIS A 142 34.48 -3.11 25.85
CA HIS A 142 35.71 -3.62 25.21
C HIS A 142 36.56 -4.45 26.18
N ARG A 143 36.72 -4.01 27.43
CA ARG A 143 37.45 -4.73 28.48
C ARG A 143 36.81 -6.10 28.77
N LEU A 144 35.51 -6.14 29.02
CA LEU A 144 34.76 -7.40 29.27
C LEU A 144 34.88 -8.37 28.08
N ARG A 145 34.85 -7.84 26.86
CA ARG A 145 35.01 -8.63 25.63
C ARG A 145 36.43 -9.18 25.46
N ASN A 146 37.45 -8.45 25.92
CA ASN A 146 38.84 -8.93 25.94
C ASN A 146 39.02 -10.05 26.97
N ILE A 147 38.45 -9.89 28.16
CA ILE A 147 38.44 -10.91 29.22
C ILE A 147 37.75 -12.19 28.74
N ALA A 148 36.55 -12.08 28.14
CA ALA A 148 35.83 -13.23 27.60
C ALA A 148 36.61 -13.96 26.49
N ARG A 149 37.35 -13.22 25.64
CA ARG A 149 38.25 -13.80 24.62
C ARG A 149 39.42 -14.55 25.26
N ALA A 150 40.06 -13.95 26.26
CA ALA A 150 41.17 -14.58 26.97
C ALA A 150 40.73 -15.87 27.68
N GLN A 151 39.53 -15.86 28.28
CA GLN A 151 38.94 -17.01 28.97
C GLN A 151 38.28 -18.03 28.02
N LYS A 152 38.29 -17.79 26.70
CA LYS A 152 37.62 -18.63 25.67
C LYS A 152 36.14 -18.92 25.96
N ILE A 153 35.47 -18.02 26.68
CA ILE A 153 34.04 -18.15 27.01
C ILE A 153 33.23 -17.78 25.77
N LYS A 154 32.33 -18.67 25.35
CA LYS A 154 31.45 -18.46 24.20
C LYS A 154 30.34 -17.47 24.56
N VAL A 155 30.60 -16.19 24.39
CA VAL A 155 29.58 -15.14 24.55
C VAL A 155 28.60 -15.15 23.36
N PRO A 156 27.28 -14.97 23.59
CA PRO A 156 26.30 -14.83 22.51
C PRO A 156 26.66 -13.62 21.63
N GLY A 157 26.93 -13.88 20.35
CA GLY A 157 27.25 -12.84 19.38
C GLY A 157 26.00 -12.04 19.00
N VAL A 158 25.73 -10.94 19.71
CA VAL A 158 24.88 -9.88 19.16
C VAL A 158 25.77 -9.05 18.23
N GLY A 159 25.55 -9.21 16.92
CA GLY A 159 26.27 -8.50 15.86
C GLY A 159 27.35 -9.33 15.15
N LEU A 160 27.69 -8.93 13.92
CA LEU A 160 28.77 -9.51 13.12
C LEU A 160 30.10 -9.28 13.84
N THR A 161 30.66 -10.33 14.41
CA THR A 161 32.00 -10.30 15.00
C THR A 161 33.04 -10.60 13.91
N PRO A 162 34.28 -10.06 13.99
CA PRO A 162 35.34 -10.45 13.08
C PRO A 162 35.81 -11.86 13.45
N THR A 163 35.33 -12.87 12.72
CA THR A 163 35.91 -14.21 12.72
C THR A 163 37.15 -14.20 11.83
N ALA A 164 38.24 -14.87 12.23
CA ALA A 164 39.49 -14.92 11.47
C ALA A 164 39.31 -15.48 10.03
N GLN A 165 38.30 -16.31 9.81
CA GLN A 165 37.85 -16.74 8.48
C GLN A 165 36.33 -16.60 8.39
N GLN A 166 35.85 -15.78 7.45
CA GLN A 166 34.42 -15.61 7.22
C GLN A 166 33.89 -16.76 6.37
N SER A 167 32.78 -17.37 6.80
CA SER A 167 32.13 -18.41 6.01
C SER A 167 31.50 -17.80 4.75
N LYS A 168 31.33 -18.61 3.70
CA LYS A 168 30.67 -18.19 2.45
C LYS A 168 29.29 -17.55 2.68
N THR A 169 28.57 -18.01 3.69
CA THR A 169 27.26 -17.47 4.08
C THR A 169 27.36 -16.11 4.77
N ASP A 170 28.41 -15.89 5.57
CA ASP A 170 28.62 -14.61 6.25
C ASP A 170 29.07 -13.53 5.27
N LEU A 171 29.93 -13.88 4.31
CA LEU A 171 30.31 -13.01 3.21
C LEU A 171 29.10 -12.60 2.36
N ALA A 172 28.24 -13.57 1.99
CA ALA A 172 27.02 -13.29 1.25
C ALA A 172 26.05 -12.40 2.04
N ARG A 173 25.96 -12.57 3.37
CA ARG A 173 25.14 -11.72 4.24
C ARG A 173 25.71 -10.31 4.36
N ALA A 174 27.03 -10.18 4.52
CA ALA A 174 27.72 -8.89 4.60
C ALA A 174 27.55 -8.07 3.31
N VAL A 175 27.67 -8.70 2.14
CA VAL A 175 27.42 -8.05 0.85
C VAL A 175 25.97 -7.54 0.74
N ASN A 176 24.99 -8.33 1.18
CA ASN A 176 23.58 -7.91 1.17
C ASN A 176 23.32 -6.71 2.12
N VAL A 177 23.89 -6.73 3.32
CA VAL A 177 23.77 -5.63 4.29
C VAL A 177 24.43 -4.37 3.73
N ALA A 178 25.67 -4.46 3.25
CA ALA A 178 26.41 -3.33 2.68
C ALA A 178 25.61 -2.65 1.56
N LYS A 179 25.03 -3.42 0.64
CA LYS A 179 24.20 -2.89 -0.46
C LYS A 179 22.94 -2.17 0.01
N SER A 180 22.27 -2.69 1.04
CA SER A 180 21.11 -2.01 1.62
C SER A 180 21.50 -0.68 2.28
N SER A 181 22.69 -0.62 2.88
CA SER A 181 23.19 0.58 3.56
C SER A 181 23.71 1.65 2.58
N THR A 182 24.30 1.28 1.44
CA THR A 182 24.69 2.27 0.41
C THR A 182 23.46 2.89 -0.26
N ALA A 183 22.39 2.11 -0.44
CA ALA A 183 21.14 2.59 -1.01
C ALA A 183 20.48 3.72 -0.19
N SER A 184 20.61 3.70 1.15
CA SER A 184 20.10 4.79 1.99
C SER A 184 20.88 6.11 1.88
N ALA A 185 22.10 6.08 1.31
CA ALA A 185 22.92 7.27 1.07
C ALA A 185 22.79 7.82 -0.36
N GLY A 186 21.88 7.27 -1.18
CA GLY A 186 21.62 7.73 -2.55
C GLY A 186 22.72 7.39 -3.57
N LYS A 187 23.75 6.64 -3.18
CA LYS A 187 24.80 6.12 -4.07
C LYS A 187 24.60 4.62 -4.26
N PHE A 188 24.04 4.22 -5.40
CA PHE A 188 23.77 2.81 -5.69
C PHE A 188 25.02 2.16 -6.29
N GLN A 189 25.57 1.14 -5.61
CA GLN A 189 26.65 0.34 -6.18
C GLN A 189 26.08 -0.61 -7.24
N ASP A 190 26.64 -0.58 -8.44
CA ASP A 190 26.24 -1.44 -9.54
C ASP A 190 26.40 -2.94 -9.18
N ARG A 191 25.48 -3.77 -9.67
CA ARG A 191 25.53 -5.21 -9.45
C ARG A 191 26.59 -5.83 -10.37
N LEU A 192 27.47 -6.65 -9.82
CA LEU A 192 28.44 -7.38 -10.64
C LEU A 192 27.71 -8.41 -11.53
N PRO A 193 28.23 -8.71 -12.75
CA PRO A 193 27.56 -9.54 -13.77
C PRO A 193 27.14 -10.98 -13.37
N LYS A 194 27.55 -11.48 -12.21
CA LYS A 194 27.21 -12.85 -11.71
C LYS A 194 26.72 -12.88 -10.26
N GLU A 195 26.33 -11.73 -9.73
CA GLU A 195 25.88 -11.66 -8.34
C GLU A 195 24.44 -12.15 -8.19
N LYS A 196 24.21 -13.08 -7.26
CA LYS A 196 22.87 -13.61 -6.99
C LYS A 196 22.04 -12.54 -6.27
N ALA A 197 20.88 -12.20 -6.83
CA ALA A 197 19.95 -11.28 -6.18
C ALA A 197 19.52 -11.83 -4.79
N PRO A 198 19.39 -10.97 -3.77
CA PRO A 198 18.95 -11.41 -2.46
C PRO A 198 17.50 -11.92 -2.56
N ARG A 199 17.28 -13.18 -2.15
CA ARG A 199 15.93 -13.76 -2.05
C ARG A 199 15.33 -13.35 -0.68
N ASN A 200 14.04 -13.02 -0.66
CA ASN A 200 13.25 -12.69 0.55
C ASN A 200 13.51 -11.33 1.22
N THR A 201 13.84 -10.28 0.45
CA THR A 201 13.98 -8.89 0.96
C THR A 201 12.64 -8.19 1.22
N GLY A 202 11.51 -8.81 0.91
CA GLY A 202 10.17 -8.24 1.14
C GLY A 202 9.63 -8.51 2.54
N LYS A 203 8.72 -7.64 3.02
CA LYS A 203 7.90 -7.89 4.23
C LYS A 203 7.20 -9.25 4.09
N LYS A 204 7.59 -10.22 4.92
CA LYS A 204 7.02 -11.58 4.91
C LYS A 204 5.58 -11.65 5.43
N ARG A 205 5.09 -10.57 6.05
CA ARG A 205 3.70 -10.42 6.47
C ARG A 205 3.20 -9.09 5.95
N LYS A 206 2.17 -9.14 5.10
CA LYS A 206 1.38 -7.97 4.72
C LYS A 206 0.17 -7.98 5.65
N PHE A 207 0.11 -7.00 6.56
CA PHE A 207 -1.10 -6.79 7.34
C PHE A 207 -2.14 -6.14 6.43
N GLN A 208 -3.39 -6.58 6.55
CA GLN A 208 -4.50 -5.91 5.91
C GLN A 208 -4.66 -4.51 6.54
N PRO A 209 -5.08 -3.49 5.78
CA PRO A 209 -5.37 -2.18 6.33
C PRO A 209 -6.52 -2.27 7.36
N VAL A 210 -6.48 -1.42 8.38
CA VAL A 210 -7.50 -1.38 9.46
C VAL A 210 -8.88 -0.96 8.93
N ILE A 211 -8.90 -0.15 7.87
CA ILE A 211 -10.10 0.28 7.15
C ILE A 211 -9.87 -0.11 5.69
N GLY A 212 -10.78 -0.90 5.13
CA GLY A 212 -10.71 -1.43 3.76
C GLY A 212 -12.08 -1.84 3.25
N ASN A 213 -12.14 -2.72 2.25
CA ASN A 213 -13.39 -3.16 1.64
C ASN A 213 -14.29 -3.92 2.64
N PHE A 214 -15.43 -3.33 3.01
CA PHE A 214 -16.37 -3.82 4.02
C PHE A 214 -16.96 -5.19 3.70
N SER A 215 -17.16 -5.51 2.42
CA SER A 215 -17.70 -6.81 1.99
C SER A 215 -16.73 -7.95 2.31
N ASN A 216 -15.44 -7.74 2.08
CA ASN A 216 -14.39 -8.71 2.38
C ASN A 216 -14.19 -8.88 3.90
N GLU A 217 -14.32 -7.79 4.66
CA GLU A 217 -14.20 -7.83 6.13
C GLU A 217 -15.38 -8.59 6.76
N LYS A 218 -16.61 -8.32 6.31
CA LYS A 218 -17.81 -9.07 6.72
C LYS A 218 -17.69 -10.56 6.43
N GLN A 219 -17.21 -10.94 5.24
CA GLN A 219 -17.01 -12.35 4.88
C GLN A 219 -15.99 -13.04 5.80
N ARG A 220 -14.86 -12.38 6.11
CA ARG A 220 -13.86 -12.93 7.04
C ARG A 220 -14.41 -13.12 8.45
N GLN A 221 -15.20 -12.17 8.92
CA GLN A 221 -15.84 -12.26 10.23
C GLN A 221 -16.84 -13.42 10.29
N LEU A 222 -17.63 -13.62 9.23
CA LEU A 222 -18.54 -14.77 9.12
C LEU A 222 -17.78 -16.10 9.07
N ASP A 223 -16.68 -16.17 8.34
CA ASP A 223 -15.85 -17.39 8.28
C ASP A 223 -15.18 -17.68 9.62
N LEU A 224 -14.72 -16.65 10.35
CA LEU A 224 -14.23 -16.80 11.72
C LEU A 224 -15.32 -17.30 12.66
N LEU A 225 -16.55 -16.79 12.54
CA LEU A 225 -17.68 -17.21 13.36
C LEU A 225 -18.02 -18.68 13.11
N LYS A 226 -18.05 -19.13 11.84
CA LYS A 226 -18.24 -20.55 11.49
C LYS A 226 -17.17 -21.44 12.10
N VAL A 227 -15.92 -20.98 12.12
CA VAL A 227 -14.81 -21.72 12.75
C VAL A 227 -14.94 -21.77 14.27
N LEU A 228 -15.42 -20.70 14.92
CA LEU A 228 -15.66 -20.67 16.37
C LEU A 228 -16.86 -21.54 16.77
N ASP A 229 -17.91 -21.55 15.95
CA ASP A 229 -19.12 -22.33 16.19
C ASP A 229 -18.85 -23.84 16.01
N SER A 230 -17.99 -24.18 15.06
CA SER A 230 -17.37 -25.50 15.02
C SER A 230 -16.35 -25.63 16.15
N LYS A 231 -16.74 -26.14 17.32
CA LYS A 231 -15.87 -26.37 18.50
C LYS A 231 -14.67 -27.34 18.26
N LYS A 232 -14.26 -27.58 17.01
CA LYS A 232 -13.17 -28.45 16.58
C LYS A 232 -11.90 -27.61 16.34
N PRO A 233 -10.72 -28.06 16.79
CA PRO A 233 -9.48 -27.34 16.52
C PRO A 233 -9.17 -27.33 15.02
N ARG A 234 -8.69 -26.20 14.50
CA ARG A 234 -8.30 -26.05 13.09
C ARG A 234 -7.09 -26.92 12.77
N LEU A 235 -7.30 -28.04 12.07
CA LEU A 235 -6.24 -28.90 11.55
C LEU A 235 -5.72 -28.34 10.22
N ASP A 236 -4.44 -27.96 10.19
CA ASP A 236 -3.77 -27.56 8.95
C ASP A 236 -3.30 -28.82 8.20
N VAL A 237 -4.20 -29.36 7.38
CA VAL A 237 -3.98 -30.59 6.60
C VAL A 237 -2.72 -30.49 5.74
N ASN A 238 -2.45 -29.33 5.15
CA ASN A 238 -1.26 -29.11 4.33
C ASN A 238 0.03 -29.17 5.16
N LYS A 239 0.01 -28.63 6.38
CA LYS A 239 1.16 -28.72 7.28
C LYS A 239 1.36 -30.14 7.79
N ALA A 240 0.28 -30.87 8.08
CA ALA A 240 0.34 -32.27 8.50
C ALA A 240 0.89 -33.17 7.39
N VAL A 241 0.37 -33.04 6.17
CA VAL A 241 0.84 -33.80 4.99
C VAL A 241 2.29 -33.46 4.65
N ASN A 242 2.68 -32.19 4.66
CA ASN A 242 4.08 -31.80 4.41
C ASN A 242 5.04 -32.27 5.49
N LYS A 243 4.57 -32.38 6.74
CA LYS A 243 5.37 -32.93 7.84
C LYS A 243 5.57 -34.42 7.64
N GLN A 244 4.51 -35.13 7.30
CA GLN A 244 4.54 -36.56 7.03
C GLN A 244 5.42 -36.90 5.82
N MET A 245 5.24 -36.22 4.69
CA MET A 245 6.11 -36.40 3.52
C MET A 245 7.60 -36.18 3.83
N ARG A 246 7.94 -35.22 4.71
CA ARG A 246 9.34 -35.02 5.13
C ARG A 246 9.84 -36.09 6.07
N GLU A 247 8.97 -36.62 6.93
CA GLU A 247 9.31 -37.73 7.82
C GLU A 247 9.52 -38.99 6.98
N ASP A 248 8.63 -39.28 6.03
CA ASP A 248 8.75 -40.38 5.06
C ASP A 248 10.01 -40.22 4.19
N ASP A 249 10.28 -39.04 3.61
CA ASP A 249 11.51 -38.77 2.85
C ASP A 249 12.77 -38.96 3.72
N ARG A 250 12.71 -38.55 4.99
CA ARG A 250 13.82 -38.68 5.94
C ARG A 250 14.03 -40.13 6.33
N GLU A 251 12.97 -40.89 6.56
CA GLU A 251 13.02 -42.32 6.85
C GLU A 251 13.48 -43.12 5.65
N GLU A 252 13.01 -42.81 4.44
CA GLU A 252 13.52 -43.38 3.19
C GLU A 252 15.00 -43.08 2.99
N SER A 253 15.45 -41.85 3.28
CA SER A 253 16.86 -41.49 3.19
C SER A 253 17.71 -42.24 4.23
N ALA A 254 17.20 -42.43 5.46
CA ALA A 254 17.85 -43.19 6.52
C ALA A 254 17.85 -44.69 6.21
N ALA A 255 16.79 -45.23 5.63
CA ALA A 255 16.67 -46.61 5.18
C ALA A 255 17.60 -46.88 3.98
N LYS A 256 17.74 -45.93 3.05
CA LYS A 256 18.77 -45.98 1.99
C LYS A 256 20.19 -45.95 2.57
N PHE A 257 20.43 -45.18 3.62
CA PHE A 257 21.71 -45.20 4.36
C PHE A 257 21.97 -46.54 5.07
N LYS A 258 20.93 -47.20 5.61
CA LYS A 258 21.03 -48.53 6.23
C LYS A 258 21.16 -49.68 5.21
N LYS A 259 20.48 -49.60 4.06
CA LYS A 259 20.61 -50.58 2.94
C LYS A 259 21.86 -50.36 2.06
N GLY A 260 22.52 -49.20 2.17
CA GLY A 260 23.78 -48.88 1.49
C GLY A 260 25.04 -49.33 2.21
N GLY A 261 24.95 -50.25 3.17
CA GLY A 261 26.08 -50.75 3.95
C GLY A 261 26.83 -51.91 3.30
N LYS A 262 27.63 -51.64 2.25
CA LYS A 262 28.95 -52.28 1.95
C LYS A 262 29.41 -52.01 0.51
N LYS A 263 30.17 -50.93 0.31
CA LYS A 263 31.43 -51.02 -0.46
C LYS A 263 32.38 -49.92 0.00
N GLY A 264 33.59 -50.36 0.32
CA GLY A 264 34.55 -49.66 1.17
C GLY A 264 34.98 -48.30 0.64
N ARG A 265 35.08 -47.37 1.59
CA ARG A 265 35.82 -46.12 1.45
C ARG A 265 37.29 -46.44 1.76
N LYS A 266 38.13 -46.54 0.73
CA LYS A 266 39.59 -46.41 0.87
C LYS A 266 40.05 -45.32 -0.08
N GLY A 267 40.81 -44.37 0.47
CA GLY A 267 41.19 -43.13 -0.18
C GLY A 267 42.14 -43.32 -1.36
N GLY A 268 42.32 -42.21 -2.09
CA GLY A 268 43.31 -42.11 -3.16
C GLY A 268 43.02 -40.89 -4.03
N ASN A 269 43.83 -39.85 -3.85
CA ASN A 269 44.04 -38.81 -4.86
C ASN A 269 44.34 -39.49 -6.21
N PHE A 270 43.60 -39.15 -7.26
CA PHE A 270 44.18 -39.10 -8.60
C PHE A 270 43.41 -38.17 -9.54
N SER A 271 44.16 -37.21 -10.07
CA SER A 271 43.89 -36.38 -11.23
C SER A 271 43.75 -37.23 -12.50
N GLY A 272 42.75 -36.98 -13.36
CA GLY A 272 42.73 -37.66 -14.65
C GLY A 272 41.49 -37.40 -15.50
N LYS A 273 41.71 -36.68 -16.59
CA LYS A 273 40.80 -36.32 -17.68
C LYS A 273 40.36 -37.56 -18.48
N GLY A 274 39.09 -37.67 -18.87
CA GLY A 274 38.63 -38.72 -19.81
C GLY A 274 37.13 -38.67 -20.14
N LYS A 275 36.82 -38.74 -21.44
CA LYS A 275 35.52 -38.56 -22.11
C LYS A 275 34.65 -39.84 -22.16
N GLY A 276 33.35 -39.64 -22.42
CA GLY A 276 32.41 -40.60 -23.04
C GLY A 276 31.44 -41.26 -22.04
N GLY A 277 30.15 -41.48 -22.28
CA GLY A 277 29.27 -41.34 -23.44
C GLY A 277 28.11 -42.33 -23.29
N GLY A 278 26.85 -41.90 -23.51
CA GLY A 278 25.64 -42.74 -23.66
C GLY A 278 25.06 -43.36 -22.36
N GLY A 279 23.75 -43.54 -22.16
CA GLY A 279 22.55 -43.24 -22.95
C GLY A 279 21.28 -43.76 -22.24
N LYS A 280 20.17 -43.06 -22.49
CA LYS A 280 18.74 -43.47 -22.51
C LYS A 280 18.13 -44.29 -21.34
N GLY A 281 17.15 -43.67 -20.69
CA GLY A 281 15.94 -44.34 -20.16
C GLY A 281 14.70 -43.49 -20.47
N LYS A 282 13.85 -43.96 -21.39
CA LYS A 282 12.58 -43.33 -21.81
C LYS A 282 11.48 -43.59 -20.77
N GLY A 283 10.65 -42.59 -20.50
CA GLY A 283 9.31 -42.73 -19.93
C GLY A 283 8.38 -41.67 -20.53
N ARG A 284 7.47 -42.12 -21.41
CA ARG A 284 6.34 -41.43 -22.08
C ARG A 284 5.30 -40.96 -21.03
N ALA A 285 4.24 -40.20 -21.30
CA ALA A 285 3.80 -39.17 -22.26
C ALA A 285 2.32 -38.89 -21.89
N GLY A 286 1.85 -37.64 -22.01
CA GLY A 286 0.44 -37.25 -22.01
C GLY A 286 0.07 -36.28 -20.87
N GLY A 287 -0.60 -35.14 -21.07
CA GLY A 287 -1.12 -34.50 -22.27
C GLY A 287 -2.03 -33.31 -21.88
N LYS A 288 -1.74 -32.14 -22.47
CA LYS A 288 -2.61 -30.98 -22.77
C LYS A 288 -3.46 -30.29 -21.68
N GLY A 289 -3.14 -29.02 -21.46
CA GLY A 289 -4.09 -27.94 -21.09
C GLY A 289 -3.55 -26.62 -21.64
N GLN A 290 -4.24 -26.06 -22.64
CA GLN A 290 -3.87 -24.86 -23.41
C GLN A 290 -4.19 -23.58 -22.63
N GLY A 291 -3.34 -22.55 -22.78
CA GLY A 291 -3.64 -21.15 -22.45
C GLY A 291 -2.99 -20.26 -23.52
N PRO A 292 -3.66 -19.20 -24.01
CA PRO A 292 -3.32 -18.56 -25.28
C PRO A 292 -2.07 -17.66 -25.21
N PRO A 293 -1.39 -17.42 -26.35
CA PRO A 293 -0.19 -16.61 -26.42
C PRO A 293 -0.53 -15.14 -26.73
N SER A 294 -0.05 -14.20 -25.91
CA SER A 294 0.00 -12.79 -26.30
C SER A 294 1.43 -12.42 -26.69
N GLY A 295 1.69 -12.46 -27.99
CA GLY A 295 2.81 -11.76 -28.58
C GLY A 295 2.43 -10.30 -28.87
N LYS A 296 3.28 -9.35 -28.50
CA LYS A 296 3.62 -8.23 -29.38
C LYS A 296 4.99 -7.69 -29.04
N LYS A 297 5.77 -7.55 -30.11
CA LYS A 297 7.18 -7.17 -30.19
C LYS A 297 7.38 -5.69 -29.89
N GLY A 298 8.63 -5.35 -29.62
CA GLY A 298 9.11 -4.02 -29.28
C GLY A 298 8.88 -2.96 -30.35
N ALA A 299 8.89 -1.71 -29.88
CA ALA A 299 9.26 -0.54 -30.65
C ALA A 299 10.27 0.23 -29.80
N GLY A 300 11.53 0.23 -30.23
CA GLY A 300 12.51 1.18 -29.73
C GLY A 300 12.19 2.58 -30.27
N LYS A 301 12.57 3.60 -29.51
CA LYS A 301 12.77 4.94 -30.05
C LYS A 301 14.06 5.55 -29.51
N PRO A 302 14.72 6.40 -30.31
CA PRO A 302 16.13 6.75 -30.19
C PRO A 302 16.36 7.89 -29.21
N GLY A 303 17.64 8.05 -28.84
CA GLY A 303 18.11 9.16 -28.04
C GLY A 303 17.83 10.53 -28.66
N LYS A 304 17.77 11.53 -27.79
CA LYS A 304 18.00 12.92 -28.13
C LYS A 304 19.21 13.43 -27.36
N ARG A 305 19.94 14.28 -28.07
CA ARG A 305 21.06 15.12 -27.67
C ARG A 305 20.77 15.89 -26.38
#